data_AF-A0AAU7Y2R6-F1
#
_entry.id   AF-A0AAU7Y2R6-F1
#
_cell.length_a   1.000
_cell.length_b   1.000
_cell.length_c   1.000
_cell.angle_alpha   90.00
_cell.angle_beta   90.00
_cell.angle_gamma   90.00
#
_symmetry.space_group_name_H-M   'P 1'
#
loop_
_entity.id
_entity.type
_entity.pdbx_description
1 polymer ?
#
loop_
_entity_poly.entity_id
_entity_poly.type
_entity_poly.pdbx_seq_one_letter_code
_entity_poly.pdbx_strand_id
1 'polypeptide(L)'
;MESFALLLSCVLLSISALAYPDLFLFNKVVHLPGWAVPLPYSMFAGSYIALLALLPISLCARSKARLLGYYLVAALATVGPASLVRHVDDGLWMTVVNMLFHYAFAMAFYLSVPMALWMALRIFLDRLYRA
;
A
#
# COMPACT_ATOMS: atom_id res chain seq x y z
N MET A 1 4.95 10.14 17.55
CA MET A 1 5.43 10.26 16.15
C MET A 1 4.96 9.10 15.28
N GLU A 2 5.19 7.83 15.65
CA GLU A 2 4.75 6.68 14.84
C GLU A 2 3.26 6.69 14.47
N SER A 3 2.36 6.99 15.41
CA SER A 3 0.91 7.01 15.12
C SER A 3 0.54 8.07 14.07
N PHE A 4 1.16 9.25 14.15
CA PHE A 4 0.96 10.32 13.16
C PHE A 4 1.53 9.91 11.79
N ALA A 5 2.74 9.35 11.77
CA ALA A 5 3.36 8.88 10.54
C ALA A 5 2.59 7.74 9.88
N LEU A 6 2.02 6.82 10.68
CA LEU A 6 1.13 5.77 10.21
C LEU A 6 -0.14 6.38 9.63
N LEU A 7 -0.79 7.28 10.36
CA LEU A 7 -2.01 7.95 9.88
C LEU A 7 -1.75 8.66 8.56
N LEU A 8 -0.65 9.42 8.45
CA LEU A 8 -0.26 10.09 7.21
C LEU A 8 -0.04 9.09 6.06
N SER A 9 0.67 7.98 6.33
CA SER A 9 0.92 6.95 5.31
C SER A 9 -0.39 6.30 4.85
N CYS A 10 -1.29 5.98 5.79
CA CYS A 10 -2.62 5.46 5.50
C CYS A 10 -3.45 6.45 4.68
N VAL A 11 -3.47 7.73 5.04
CA VAL A 11 -4.21 8.76 4.29
C VAL A 11 -3.68 8.89 2.86
N LEU A 12 -2.36 8.94 2.68
CA LEU A 12 -1.74 9.02 1.35
C LEU A 12 -2.11 7.81 0.48
N LEU A 13 -2.07 6.60 1.07
CA LEU A 13 -2.47 5.37 0.39
C LEU A 13 -3.96 5.36 0.05
N SER A 14 -4.84 5.74 0.99
CA SER A 14 -6.28 5.79 0.75
C SER A 14 -6.63 6.79 -0.34
N ILE A 15 -6.05 8.00 -0.31
CA ILE A 15 -6.27 9.02 -1.36
C ILE A 15 -5.80 8.50 -2.72
N SER A 16 -4.62 7.86 -2.76
CA SER A 16 -4.07 7.31 -4.00
C SER A 16 -4.95 6.20 -4.58
N ALA A 17 -5.44 5.30 -3.72
CA ALA A 17 -6.32 4.21 -4.14
C ALA A 17 -7.70 4.71 -4.58
N LEU A 18 -8.20 5.81 -4.01
CA LEU A 18 -9.43 6.45 -4.46
C LEU A 18 -9.25 7.21 -5.79
N ALA A 19 -8.09 7.87 -5.97
CA ALA A 19 -7.78 8.60 -7.19
C ALA A 19 -7.47 7.68 -8.37
N TYR A 20 -6.84 6.53 -8.12
CA TYR A 20 -6.40 5.57 -9.13
C TYR A 20 -6.76 4.13 -8.74
N PRO A 21 -8.06 3.79 -8.62
CA PRO A 21 -8.50 2.49 -8.13
C PRO A 21 -7.94 1.32 -8.95
N ASP A 22 -7.76 1.52 -10.26
CA ASP A 22 -7.25 0.47 -11.16
C ASP A 22 -5.77 0.13 -10.93
N LEU A 23 -5.03 0.97 -10.20
CA LEU A 23 -3.65 0.67 -9.80
C LEU A 23 -3.54 -0.14 -8.52
N PHE A 24 -4.61 -0.25 -7.72
CA PHE A 24 -4.57 -0.87 -6.39
C PHE A 24 -5.58 -2.00 -6.21
N LEU A 25 -6.70 -1.93 -6.92
CA LEU A 25 -7.73 -2.97 -6.92
C LEU A 25 -7.53 -3.90 -8.12
N PHE A 26 -7.90 -5.16 -7.93
CA PHE A 26 -7.90 -6.11 -9.01
C PHE A 26 -8.94 -5.72 -10.07
N ASN A 27 -8.48 -5.68 -11.31
CA ASN A 27 -9.32 -5.46 -12.47
C ASN A 27 -8.91 -6.39 -13.60
N LYS A 28 -9.87 -6.79 -14.43
CA LYS A 28 -9.60 -7.56 -15.65
C LYS A 28 -8.79 -6.75 -16.67
N VAL A 29 -9.01 -5.43 -16.70
CA VAL A 29 -8.30 -4.48 -17.55
C VAL A 29 -7.77 -3.38 -16.66
N VAL A 30 -6.47 -3.11 -16.74
CA VAL A 30 -5.82 -2.05 -15.96
C VAL A 30 -5.68 -0.81 -16.84
N HIS A 31 -6.39 0.26 -16.47
CA HIS A 31 -6.22 1.55 -17.12
C HIS A 31 -5.09 2.32 -16.42
N LEU A 32 -3.97 2.46 -17.13
CA LEU A 32 -2.83 3.22 -16.61
C LEU A 32 -3.08 4.72 -16.80
N PRO A 33 -2.87 5.56 -15.77
CA PRO A 33 -2.91 7.00 -15.94
C PRO A 33 -1.75 7.45 -16.83
N GLY A 34 -1.93 8.54 -17.58
CA GLY A 34 -0.95 9.00 -18.57
C GLY A 34 0.46 9.23 -18.02
N TRP A 35 0.57 9.63 -16.75
CA TRP A 35 1.87 9.82 -16.07
C TRP A 35 2.61 8.51 -15.78
N ALA A 36 1.89 7.38 -15.67
CA ALA A 36 2.48 6.08 -15.37
C ALA A 36 3.07 5.40 -16.62
N VAL A 37 2.54 5.70 -17.81
CA VAL A 37 2.98 5.13 -19.09
C VAL A 37 4.49 5.24 -19.33
N PRO A 38 5.16 6.41 -19.10
CA PRO A 38 6.60 6.53 -19.32
C PRO A 38 7.47 5.86 -18.24
N LEU A 39 6.89 5.33 -17.15
CA LEU A 39 7.67 4.70 -16.09
C LEU A 39 8.16 3.31 -16.52
N PRO A 40 9.39 2.93 -16.12
CA PRO A 40 9.83 1.55 -16.27
C PRO A 40 8.88 0.65 -15.49
N TYR A 41 8.48 -0.48 -16.08
CA TYR A 41 7.53 -1.41 -15.45
C TYR A 41 6.22 -0.70 -15.00
N SER A 42 5.64 0.13 -15.86
CA SER A 42 4.45 0.96 -15.60
C SER A 42 3.25 0.23 -14.97
N MET A 43 3.11 -1.08 -15.19
CA MET A 43 2.09 -1.92 -14.51
C MET A 43 2.26 -1.96 -12.98
N PHE A 44 3.44 -1.64 -12.45
CA PHE A 44 3.74 -1.53 -11.03
C PHE A 44 3.65 -0.09 -10.51
N ALA A 45 2.96 0.81 -11.22
CA ALA A 45 2.75 2.19 -10.79
C ALA A 45 2.18 2.32 -9.37
N GLY A 46 1.26 1.43 -8.99
CA GLY A 46 0.75 1.33 -7.63
C GLY A 46 1.85 1.07 -6.58
N SER A 47 2.85 0.24 -6.91
CA SER A 47 3.99 -0.05 -6.04
C SER A 47 4.91 1.17 -5.85
N TYR A 48 5.11 1.99 -6.88
CA TYR A 48 5.88 3.24 -6.75
C TYR A 48 5.18 4.23 -5.82
N ILE A 49 3.87 4.41 -5.98
CA ILE A 49 3.09 5.26 -5.08
C ILE A 49 3.13 4.72 -3.66
N ALA A 50 2.92 3.41 -3.50
CA ALA A 50 2.95 2.77 -2.18
C ALA A 50 4.30 2.93 -1.49
N LEU A 51 5.41 2.80 -2.22
CA LEU A 51 6.75 3.04 -1.70
C LEU A 51 6.89 4.44 -1.09
N LEU A 52 6.44 5.47 -1.82
CA LEU A 52 6.50 6.86 -1.37
C LEU A 52 5.53 7.13 -0.21
N ALA A 53 4.30 6.61 -0.30
CA ALA A 53 3.29 6.81 0.74
C ALA A 53 3.67 6.14 2.07
N LEU A 54 4.45 5.05 2.03
CA LEU A 54 4.93 4.32 3.22
C LEU A 54 6.22 4.91 3.81
N LEU A 55 6.85 5.89 3.16
CA LEU A 55 8.07 6.55 3.63
C LEU A 55 7.93 7.07 5.08
N PRO A 56 6.87 7.83 5.45
CA PRO A 56 6.79 8.44 6.78
C PRO A 56 6.83 7.40 7.91
N ILE A 57 6.02 6.33 7.78
CA ILE A 57 5.96 5.29 8.81
C ILE A 57 7.23 4.41 8.82
N SER A 58 7.84 4.19 7.65
CA SER A 58 9.08 3.40 7.54
C SER A 58 10.25 4.06 8.27
N LEU A 59 10.34 5.39 8.21
CA LEU A 59 11.35 6.15 8.95
C LEU A 59 11.05 6.23 10.44
N CYS A 60 9.78 6.33 10.83
CA CYS A 60 9.39 6.50 12.23
C CYS A 60 9.31 5.19 13.02
N ALA A 61 9.14 4.05 12.35
CA ALA A 61 9.00 2.75 13.01
C ALA A 61 10.21 2.48 13.91
N ARG A 62 10.00 2.04 15.14
CA ARG A 62 11.10 1.78 16.09
C ARG A 62 11.73 0.40 15.96
N SER A 63 11.03 -0.53 15.32
CA SER A 63 11.52 -1.89 15.12
C SER A 63 10.97 -2.51 13.85
N LYS A 64 11.66 -3.53 13.35
CA LYS A 64 11.25 -4.34 12.20
C LYS A 64 9.87 -4.98 12.38
N ALA A 65 9.59 -5.50 13.58
CA ALA A 65 8.29 -6.10 13.89
C ALA A 65 7.14 -5.08 13.83
N ARG A 66 7.37 -3.87 14.33
CA ARG A 66 6.37 -2.79 14.26
C ARG A 66 6.17 -2.31 12.84
N LEU A 67 7.25 -2.15 12.08
CA LEU A 67 7.19 -1.82 10.66
C LEU A 67 6.34 -2.83 9.89
N LEU A 68 6.56 -4.14 10.11
CA LEU A 68 5.75 -5.20 9.51
C LEU A 68 4.26 -5.08 9.91
N GLY A 69 3.97 -4.86 11.19
CA GLY A 69 2.59 -4.65 11.66
C GLY A 69 1.92 -3.43 11.02
N TYR A 70 2.67 -2.36 10.79
CA TYR A 70 2.16 -1.16 10.13
C TYR A 70 1.83 -1.37 8.66
N TYR A 71 2.56 -2.25 7.95
CA TYR A 71 2.20 -2.61 6.58
C TYR A 71 0.82 -3.26 6.48
N LEU A 72 0.45 -4.12 7.43
CA LEU A 72 -0.88 -4.74 7.45
C LEU A 72 -1.99 -3.68 7.59
N VAL A 73 -1.77 -2.69 8.47
CA VAL A 73 -2.72 -1.58 8.65
C VAL A 73 -2.77 -0.69 7.39
N ALA A 74 -1.62 -0.38 6.82
CA ALA A 74 -1.52 0.42 5.61
C ALA A 74 -2.17 -0.26 4.39
N ALA A 75 -2.08 -1.59 4.30
CA ALA A 75 -2.75 -2.38 3.28
C ALA A 75 -4.27 -2.28 3.39
N LEU A 76 -4.81 -2.40 4.60
CA LEU A 76 -6.25 -2.19 4.85
C LEU A 76 -6.67 -0.76 4.47
N ALA A 77 -5.86 0.24 4.82
CA ALA A 77 -6.13 1.63 4.45
C ALA A 77 -6.06 1.87 2.93
N THR A 78 -5.24 1.11 2.20
CA THR A 78 -5.14 1.20 0.73
C THR A 78 -6.41 0.67 0.08
N VAL A 79 -6.84 -0.55 0.41
CA VAL A 79 -7.93 -1.22 -0.31
C VAL A 79 -9.31 -0.97 0.27
N GLY A 80 -9.42 -0.74 1.58
CA GLY A 80 -10.69 -0.67 2.29
C GLY A 80 -11.61 0.42 1.73
N PRO A 81 -11.17 1.70 1.71
CA PRO A 81 -11.99 2.79 1.19
C PRO A 81 -12.37 2.61 -0.28
N ALA A 82 -11.41 2.26 -1.14
CA ALA A 82 -11.65 2.10 -2.57
C ALA A 82 -12.56 0.91 -2.88
N SER A 83 -12.39 -0.22 -2.18
CA SER A 83 -13.24 -1.40 -2.32
C SER A 83 -14.67 -1.14 -1.81
N LEU A 84 -14.83 -0.42 -0.71
CA LEU A 84 -16.15 -0.06 -0.17
C LEU A 84 -16.93 0.82 -1.14
N VAL A 85 -16.28 1.84 -1.72
CA VAL A 85 -16.91 2.71 -2.73
C VAL A 85 -17.31 1.92 -3.97
N ARG A 86 -16.46 1.00 -4.42
CA ARG A 86 -16.68 0.23 -5.65
C ARG A 86 -17.75 -0.86 -5.52
N HIS A 87 -17.93 -1.42 -4.33
CA HIS A 87 -18.76 -2.58 -4.08
C HIS A 87 -19.91 -2.30 -3.09
N VAL A 88 -20.35 -1.03 -3.01
CA VAL A 88 -21.42 -0.61 -2.09
C VAL A 88 -22.77 -1.27 -2.43
N ASP A 89 -23.02 -1.53 -3.71
CA ASP A 89 -24.29 -2.09 -4.20
C ASP A 89 -24.31 -3.62 -4.27
N ASP A 90 -23.17 -4.29 -4.02
CA ASP A 90 -23.03 -5.75 -4.18
C ASP A 90 -23.65 -6.55 -3.01
N GLY A 91 -24.10 -5.86 -1.96
CA GLY A 91 -24.56 -6.45 -0.71
C GLY A 91 -23.42 -6.84 0.24
N LEU A 92 -23.67 -6.75 1.54
CA LEU A 92 -22.65 -6.79 2.60
C LEU A 92 -21.66 -7.98 2.49
N TRP A 93 -22.17 -9.19 2.25
CA TRP A 93 -21.32 -10.38 2.18
C TRP A 93 -20.36 -10.33 0.99
N MET A 94 -20.86 -9.91 -0.18
CA MET A 94 -20.04 -9.80 -1.38
C MET A 94 -19.02 -8.68 -1.23
N THR A 95 -19.39 -7.55 -0.64
CA THR A 95 -18.46 -6.45 -0.31
C THR A 95 -17.30 -6.92 0.56
N VAL A 96 -17.58 -7.73 1.60
CA VAL A 96 -16.53 -8.27 2.48
C VAL A 96 -15.60 -9.21 1.71
N VAL A 97 -16.14 -10.13 0.91
CA VAL A 97 -15.34 -11.07 0.10
C VAL A 97 -14.47 -10.32 -0.89
N ASN A 98 -15.02 -9.34 -1.61
CA ASN A 98 -14.27 -8.49 -2.55
C ASN A 98 -13.17 -7.71 -1.84
N MET A 99 -13.45 -7.14 -0.66
CA MET A 99 -12.46 -6.40 0.11
C MET A 99 -11.31 -7.30 0.58
N LEU A 100 -11.60 -8.52 1.03
CA LEU A 100 -10.57 -9.50 1.39
C LEU A 100 -9.72 -9.93 0.20
N PHE A 101 -10.34 -10.12 -0.96
CA PHE A 101 -9.63 -10.44 -2.20
C PHE A 101 -8.72 -9.29 -2.65
N HIS A 102 -9.24 -8.05 -2.70
CA HIS A 102 -8.44 -6.87 -3.03
C HIS A 102 -7.31 -6.65 -2.02
N TYR A 103 -7.56 -6.91 -0.74
CA TYR A 103 -6.52 -6.87 0.30
C TYR A 103 -5.39 -7.85 0.01
N ALA A 104 -5.71 -9.12 -0.27
CA ALA A 104 -4.72 -10.13 -0.61
C ALA A 104 -3.95 -9.77 -1.90
N PHE A 105 -4.66 -9.26 -2.90
CA PHE A 105 -4.06 -8.82 -4.17
C PHE A 105 -3.09 -7.65 -3.97
N ALA A 106 -3.52 -6.59 -3.28
CA ALA A 106 -2.68 -5.42 -3.02
C ALA A 106 -1.46 -5.76 -2.17
N MET A 107 -1.61 -6.62 -1.17
CA MET A 107 -0.50 -7.15 -0.38
C MET A 107 0.51 -7.90 -1.26
N ALA A 108 0.03 -8.79 -2.13
CA ALA A 108 0.90 -9.62 -2.96
C ALA A 108 1.66 -8.82 -4.03
N PHE A 109 1.00 -7.86 -4.70
CA PHE A 109 1.55 -7.21 -5.89
C PHE A 109 2.06 -5.78 -5.66
N TYR A 110 1.40 -5.01 -4.80
CA TYR A 110 1.68 -3.57 -4.68
C TYR A 110 2.41 -3.19 -3.40
N LEU A 111 2.23 -3.93 -2.31
CA LEU A 111 2.83 -3.61 -1.02
C LEU A 111 4.01 -4.52 -0.64
N SER A 112 4.08 -5.73 -1.17
CA SER A 112 5.17 -6.68 -0.90
C SER A 112 6.54 -6.12 -1.27
N VAL A 113 6.69 -5.55 -2.47
CA VAL A 113 7.96 -4.99 -2.96
C VAL A 113 8.36 -3.75 -2.16
N PRO A 114 7.50 -2.72 -1.99
CA PRO A 114 7.81 -1.60 -1.10
C PRO A 114 8.18 -2.02 0.32
N MET A 115 7.44 -2.97 0.90
CA MET A 115 7.74 -3.51 2.22
C MET A 115 9.13 -4.15 2.26
N ALA A 116 9.47 -4.99 1.28
CA ALA A 116 10.77 -5.64 1.21
C ALA A 116 11.91 -4.60 1.14
N LEU A 117 11.75 -3.54 0.34
CA LEU A 117 12.74 -2.47 0.22
C LEU A 117 12.94 -1.70 1.53
N TRP A 118 11.85 -1.27 2.17
CA TRP A 118 11.92 -0.56 3.46
C TRP A 118 12.46 -1.42 4.59
N MET A 119 12.10 -2.72 4.61
CA MET A 119 12.65 -3.68 5.56
C MET A 119 14.14 -3.91 5.34
N ALA A 120 14.58 -4.05 4.08
CA ALA A 120 15.99 -4.20 3.74
C ALA A 120 16.79 -2.96 4.16
N LEU A 121 16.29 -1.76 3.84
CA LEU A 121 16.90 -0.51 4.28
C LEU A 121 17.00 -0.44 5.81
N ARG A 122 15.93 -0.82 6.52
CA ARG A 122 15.95 -0.81 7.98
C ARG A 122 16.98 -1.78 8.56
N ILE A 123 17.08 -2.99 8.00
CA ILE A 123 18.10 -3.96 8.40
C ILE A 123 19.50 -3.40 8.16
N PHE A 124 19.72 -2.73 7.05
CA PHE A 124 21.01 -2.09 6.73
C PHE A 124 21.36 -0.98 7.73
N LEU A 125 20.43 -0.06 8.00
CA LEU A 125 20.64 1.02 8.97
C LEU A 125 20.88 0.49 10.38
N ASP A 126 20.08 -0.49 10.83
CA ASP A 126 20.26 -1.11 12.15
C ASP A 126 21.66 -1.76 12.30
N ARG A 127 22.26 -2.26 11.21
CA ARG A 127 23.64 -2.79 11.23
C ARG A 127 24.67 -1.67 11.28
N LEU A 128 24.47 -0.60 10.52
CA LEU A 128 25.40 0.52 10.44
C LEU A 128 25.52 1.28 11.76
N TYR A 129 24.43 1.42 12.53
CA TYR A 129 24.45 2.10 13.83
C TYR A 129 24.80 1.20 15.03
N ARG A 130 25.02 -0.10 14.81
CA ARG A 130 25.51 -1.03 15.85
C ARG A 130 27.02 -1.28 15.75
N ALA A 131 27.64 -0.88 14.64
CA ALA A 131 29.09 -0.88 14.44
C ALA A 131 29.69 0.44 14.93
#